data_AF-A0A1I2ET19-F1
#
_entry.id   AF-A0A1I2ET19-F1
#
_cell.length_a   1.000
_cell.length_b   1.000
_cell.length_c   1.000
_cell.angle_alpha   90.00
_cell.angle_beta   90.00
_cell.angle_gamma   90.00
#
_symmetry.space_group_name_H-M   'P 1'
#
loop_
_entity.id
_entity.type
_entity.pdbx_description
1 polymer ?
#
loop_
_entity_poly.entity_id
_entity_poly.type
_entity_poly.pdbx_seq_one_letter_code
_entity_poly.pdbx_strand_id
1 'polypeptide(L)'
;MGVAIRFLDDGISTEGTMGKMVVTILSAVAQAERQRILERTNEDRLEAKAKGVKFGRKPRVDKDRVRALHSQGVGATEIARRLKIGRSTIYKILASDQTQ
;
A
#
# COMPACT_ATOMS: atom_id res chain seq x y z
N MET A 1 -19.41 -28.58 -7.86
CA MET A 1 -20.52 -27.86 -8.53
C MET A 1 -19.91 -26.78 -9.41
N GLY A 2 -20.13 -26.84 -10.72
CA GLY A 2 -19.76 -25.77 -11.64
C GLY A 2 -21.03 -25.05 -12.08
N VAL A 3 -21.07 -23.74 -11.92
CA VAL A 3 -22.16 -22.90 -12.43
C VAL A 3 -21.73 -22.36 -13.79
N ALA A 4 -22.61 -22.46 -14.79
CA ALA A 4 -22.39 -21.86 -16.10
C ALA A 4 -23.10 -20.50 -16.19
N ILE A 5 -22.47 -19.55 -16.88
CA ILE A 5 -22.98 -18.21 -17.13
C ILE A 5 -23.30 -18.12 -18.62
N ARG A 6 -24.46 -17.55 -18.95
CA ARG A 6 -24.87 -17.28 -20.33
C ARG A 6 -25.20 -15.80 -20.47
N PHE A 7 -24.49 -15.13 -21.38
CA PHE A 7 -24.76 -13.77 -21.79
C PHE A 7 -25.76 -13.82 -22.94
N LEU A 8 -26.98 -13.32 -22.69
CA LEU A 8 -28.10 -13.48 -23.64
C LEU A 8 -27.93 -12.60 -24.88
N ASP A 9 -27.46 -11.37 -24.71
CA ASP A 9 -27.29 -10.41 -25.80
C ASP A 9 -26.10 -10.79 -26.70
N ASP A 10 -25.00 -11.28 -26.10
CA ASP A 10 -23.78 -11.66 -26.83
C ASP A 10 -23.83 -13.10 -27.39
N GLY A 11 -24.82 -13.90 -26.96
CA GLY A 11 -24.90 -15.33 -27.31
C GLY A 11 -23.75 -16.18 -26.74
N ILE A 12 -23.02 -15.68 -25.74
CA ILE A 12 -21.85 -16.33 -25.16
C ILE A 12 -22.26 -17.20 -23.96
N SER A 13 -21.70 -18.41 -23.86
CA SER A 13 -21.91 -19.32 -22.72
C SER A 13 -20.59 -19.84 -22.18
N THR A 14 -20.46 -19.96 -20.86
CA THR A 14 -19.32 -20.61 -20.20
C THR A 14 -19.51 -22.12 -20.02
N GLU A 15 -20.51 -22.70 -20.69
CA GLU A 15 -20.81 -24.13 -20.67
C GLU A 15 -19.99 -24.92 -21.72
N GLY A 16 -19.67 -26.18 -21.42
CA GLY A 16 -19.00 -27.09 -22.35
C GLY A 16 -17.56 -26.70 -22.70
N THR A 17 -17.00 -27.33 -23.75
CA THR A 17 -15.61 -27.12 -24.19
C THR A 17 -15.37 -25.70 -24.69
N MET A 18 -16.34 -25.11 -25.41
CA MET A 18 -16.30 -23.73 -25.87
C MET A 18 -16.30 -22.74 -24.70
N GLY A 19 -17.10 -23.01 -23.66
CA GLY A 19 -17.15 -22.19 -22.46
C GLY A 19 -15.84 -22.11 -21.70
N LYS A 20 -15.03 -23.18 -21.68
CA LYS A 20 -13.68 -23.15 -21.12
C LYS A 20 -12.79 -22.16 -21.86
N MET A 21 -12.83 -22.18 -23.20
CA MET A 21 -12.07 -21.24 -24.03
C MET A 21 -12.51 -19.79 -23.80
N VAL A 22 -13.82 -19.55 -23.73
CA VAL A 22 -14.39 -18.23 -23.42
C VAL A 22 -13.87 -17.70 -22.09
N VAL A 23 -13.92 -18.51 -21.03
CA VAL A 23 -13.41 -18.13 -19.70
C VAL A 23 -11.92 -17.80 -19.76
N THR A 24 -11.12 -18.61 -20.46
CA THR A 24 -9.67 -18.35 -20.61
C THR A 24 -9.40 -17.03 -21.32
N ILE A 25 -10.10 -16.74 -22.44
CA ILE A 25 -9.93 -15.51 -23.20
C ILE A 25 -10.31 -14.30 -22.35
N LEU A 26 -11.49 -14.33 -21.73
CA LEU A 26 -11.94 -13.23 -20.86
C LEU A 26 -11.00 -13.00 -19.69
N SER A 27 -10.47 -14.06 -19.10
CA SER A 27 -9.48 -13.96 -18.01
C SER A 27 -8.18 -13.34 -18.49
N ALA A 28 -7.68 -13.75 -19.67
CA ALA A 28 -6.47 -13.19 -20.25
C ALA A 28 -6.62 -11.70 -20.58
N VAL A 29 -7.76 -11.30 -21.16
CA VAL A 29 -8.05 -9.90 -21.46
C VAL A 29 -8.16 -9.08 -20.17
N ALA A 30 -8.88 -9.58 -19.16
CA ALA A 30 -8.99 -8.91 -17.87
C ALA A 30 -7.63 -8.73 -17.18
N GLN A 31 -6.76 -9.74 -17.28
CA GLN A 31 -5.41 -9.67 -16.74
C GLN A 31 -4.55 -8.64 -17.49
N ALA A 32 -4.62 -8.61 -18.81
CA ALA A 32 -3.89 -7.64 -19.63
C ALA A 32 -4.30 -6.20 -19.30
N GLU A 33 -5.61 -5.94 -19.17
CA GLU A 33 -6.09 -4.59 -18.83
C GLU A 33 -5.70 -4.18 -17.40
N ARG A 34 -5.77 -5.10 -16.43
CA ARG A 34 -5.27 -4.84 -15.07
C ARG A 34 -3.80 -4.46 -15.08
N GLN A 35 -2.99 -5.17 -15.86
CA GLN A 35 -1.57 -4.91 -15.97
C GLN A 35 -1.32 -3.52 -16.59
N ARG A 36 -2.05 -3.15 -17.63
CA ARG A 36 -1.98 -1.82 -18.26
C ARG A 36 -2.27 -0.68 -17.28
N ILE A 37 -3.30 -0.84 -16.45
CA ILE A 37 -3.65 0.15 -15.41
C ILE A 37 -2.51 0.29 -14.39
N LEU A 38 -1.91 -0.82 -13.97
CA LEU A 38 -0.79 -0.82 -13.03
C LEU A 38 0.45 -0.15 -13.62
N GLU A 39 0.78 -0.43 -14.88
CA GLU A 39 1.90 0.18 -15.60
C GLU A 39 1.76 1.71 -15.61
N ARG A 40 0.63 2.22 -16.08
CA ARG A 40 0.37 3.67 -16.10
C ARG A 40 0.41 4.29 -14.70
N THR A 41 -0.21 3.63 -13.71
CA THR A 41 -0.17 4.13 -12.32
C THR A 41 1.25 4.12 -11.74
N ASN A 42 2.09 3.17 -12.17
CA ASN A 42 3.50 3.12 -11.77
C ASN A 42 4.29 4.27 -12.38
N GLU A 43 4.11 4.53 -13.67
CA GLU A 43 4.73 5.63 -14.39
C GLU A 43 4.41 6.97 -13.72
N ASP A 44 3.12 7.24 -13.50
CA ASP A 44 2.66 8.47 -12.83
C ASP A 44 3.23 8.60 -11.40
N ARG A 45 3.32 7.48 -10.66
CA ARG A 45 3.91 7.48 -9.32
C ARG A 45 5.40 7.81 -9.35
N LEU A 46 6.14 7.29 -10.33
CA LEU A 46 7.56 7.58 -10.49
C LEU A 46 7.77 9.05 -10.84
N GLU A 47 6.96 9.60 -11.75
CA GLU A 47 6.99 11.02 -12.09
C GLU A 47 6.65 11.91 -10.89
N ALA A 48 5.60 11.58 -10.14
CA ALA A 48 5.24 12.30 -8.91
C ALA A 48 6.37 12.24 -7.87
N LYS A 49 7.04 11.09 -7.72
CA LYS A 49 8.21 10.96 -6.83
C LYS A 49 9.37 11.83 -7.32
N ALA A 50 9.63 11.90 -8.62
CA ALA A 50 10.64 12.78 -9.21
C ALA A 50 10.32 14.28 -9.00
N LYS A 51 9.03 14.65 -9.04
CA LYS A 51 8.53 15.99 -8.67
C LYS A 51 8.58 16.28 -7.16
N GLY A 52 9.07 15.34 -6.34
CA GLY A 52 9.24 15.51 -4.90
C GLY A 52 7.98 15.24 -4.06
N VAL A 53 6.95 14.62 -4.63
CA VAL A 53 5.76 14.22 -3.86
C VAL A 53 6.18 13.20 -2.79
N LYS A 54 5.95 13.54 -1.52
CA LYS A 54 6.22 12.65 -0.39
C LYS A 54 5.07 11.66 -0.22
N PHE A 55 5.32 10.41 -0.61
CA PHE A 55 4.39 9.30 -0.44
C PHE A 55 4.37 8.74 0.99
N GLY A 56 3.35 7.94 1.29
CA GLY A 56 3.17 7.30 2.58
C GLY A 56 2.44 8.17 3.59
N ARG A 57 2.33 7.67 4.82
CA ARG A 57 1.63 8.37 5.90
C ARG A 57 2.40 9.62 6.30
N LYS A 58 1.73 10.77 6.31
CA LYS A 58 2.30 12.03 6.82
C LYS A 58 2.82 11.86 8.25
N PRO A 59 4.04 12.30 8.59
CA PRO A 59 4.54 12.29 9.95
C PRO A 59 3.59 13.03 10.89
N ARG A 60 3.21 12.40 12.01
CA ARG A 60 2.35 13.01 13.04
C ARG A 60 3.08 13.23 14.37
N VAL A 61 4.25 12.64 14.53
CA VAL A 61 5.04 12.71 15.74
C VAL A 61 6.09 13.79 15.58
N ASP A 62 6.11 14.72 16.53
CA ASP A 62 7.20 15.67 16.70
C ASP A 62 8.43 14.92 17.25
N LYS A 63 9.40 14.66 16.36
CA LYS A 63 10.62 13.93 16.70
C LYS A 63 11.55 14.76 17.58
N ASP A 64 11.54 16.08 17.43
CA ASP A 64 12.43 16.97 18.18
C ASP A 64 11.99 17.08 19.64
N ARG A 65 10.68 17.08 19.88
CA ARG A 65 10.12 16.98 21.24
C ARG A 65 10.54 15.67 21.93
N VAL A 66 10.53 14.55 21.21
CA VAL A 66 10.96 13.24 21.74
C VAL A 66 12.45 13.28 22.09
N ARG A 67 13.29 13.83 21.20
CA ARG A 67 14.74 13.97 21.40
C ARG A 67 15.07 14.87 22.61
N ALA A 68 14.42 16.03 22.71
CA ALA A 68 14.63 16.98 23.80
C ALA A 68 14.28 16.38 25.17
N LEU A 69 13.21 15.60 25.26
CA LEU A 69 12.85 14.91 26.51
C LEU A 69 13.83 13.79 26.83
N HIS A 70 14.31 13.06 25.82
CA HIS A 70 15.31 12.01 26.03
C HIS A 70 16.67 12.58 26.47
N SER A 71 17.12 13.71 25.90
CA SER A 71 18.36 14.38 26.31
C SER A 71 18.29 14.97 27.72
N GLN A 72 17.09 15.27 28.21
CA GLN A 72 16.83 15.65 29.60
C GLN A 72 16.86 14.45 30.58
N GLY A 73 17.14 13.23 30.09
CA GLY A 73 17.18 12.01 30.90
C GLY A 73 15.82 11.38 31.18
N VAL A 74 14.75 11.83 30.51
CA VAL A 74 13.41 11.25 30.70
C VAL A 74 13.36 9.87 30.02
N GLY A 75 12.97 8.84 30.77
CA GLY A 75 12.85 7.48 30.24
C GLY A 75 11.77 7.35 29.16
N ALA A 76 12.00 6.46 28.19
CA ALA A 76 11.12 6.28 27.02
C ALA A 76 9.65 5.95 27.37
N THR A 77 9.39 5.26 28.48
CA THR A 77 8.03 4.96 28.96
C THR A 77 7.28 6.23 29.40
N GLU A 78 7.99 7.15 30.04
CA GLU A 78 7.40 8.39 30.52
C GLU A 78 7.18 9.37 29.36
N ILE A 79 8.10 9.41 28.38
CA ILE A 79 7.90 10.15 27.12
C ILE A 79 6.66 9.65 26.37
N ALA A 80 6.47 8.33 26.29
CA ALA A 80 5.29 7.70 25.66
C ALA A 80 3.98 8.19 26.29
N ARG A 81 3.95 8.23 27.62
CA ARG A 81 2.78 8.68 28.38
C ARG A 81 2.51 10.16 28.14
N ARG A 82 3.54 11.01 28.24
CA ARG A 82 3.42 12.47 28.06
C ARG A 82 2.95 12.86 26.66
N LEU A 83 3.52 12.23 25.64
CA LEU A 83 3.23 12.56 24.25
C LEU A 83 2.09 11.73 23.64
N LYS A 84 1.54 10.76 24.39
CA LYS A 84 0.51 9.81 23.94
C LYS A 84 0.91 9.06 22.66
N ILE A 85 2.17 8.62 22.62
CA ILE A 85 2.77 7.90 21.50
C ILE A 85 3.17 6.51 21.97
N GLY A 86 3.03 5.49 21.12
CA GLY A 86 3.48 4.14 21.44
C GLY A 86 4.99 4.08 21.70
N ARG A 87 5.41 3.34 22.75
CA ARG A 87 6.83 3.16 23.12
C ARG A 87 7.70 2.70 21.95
N SER A 88 7.17 1.84 21.09
CA SER A 88 7.87 1.35 19.89
C SER A 88 8.21 2.48 18.90
N THR A 89 7.38 3.52 18.80
CA THR A 89 7.65 4.68 17.94
C THR A 89 8.77 5.54 18.51
N ILE A 90 8.86 5.68 19.83
CA ILE A 90 9.96 6.41 20.49
C ILE A 90 11.29 5.71 20.24
N TYR A 91 11.38 4.40 20.50
CA TYR A 91 12.62 3.66 20.22
C TYR A 91 12.99 3.71 18.74
N LYS A 92 12.01 3.64 17.82
CA LYS A 92 12.30 3.83 16.38
C LYS A 92 12.88 5.20 16.05
N ILE A 93 12.37 6.27 16.68
CA ILE A 93 12.89 7.63 16.48
C ILE A 93 14.32 7.75 17.02
N LEU A 94 14.58 7.23 18.23
CA LEU A 94 15.91 7.27 18.86
C LEU A 94 16.93 6.39 18.12
N ALA A 95 16.52 5.24 17.59
CA ALA A 95 17.38 4.36 16.81
C ALA A 95 17.71 4.93 15.41
N SER A 96 16.76 5.65 14.78
CA SER A 96 17.00 6.25 13.46
C SER A 96 18.05 7.35 13.44
N ASP A 97 18.43 7.89 14.60
CA ASP A 97 19.52 8.87 14.75
C ASP A 97 20.92 8.22 14.84
N GLN A 98 21.02 6.95 15.26
CA GLN A 98 22.32 6.28 15.43
C GLN A 98 22.91 5.73 14.12
N THR A 99 22.13 5.77 13.02
CA THR A 99 22.53 5.26 11.70
C THR A 99 22.70 6.39 10.67
N GLN A 100 22.86 7.63 11.12
CA GLN A 100 23.28 8.77 10.30
C GLN A 100 24.71 9.17 10.62
#